data_AF-A0A7V4PNT5-F1
#
_entry.id   AF-A0A7V4PNT5-F1
#
_cell.length_a   1.000
_cell.length_b   1.000
_cell.length_c   1.000
_cell.angle_alpha   90.00
_cell.angle_beta   90.00
_cell.angle_gamma   90.00
#
_symmetry.space_group_name_H-M   'P 1'
#
loop_
_entity.id
_entity.type
_entity.pdbx_description
1 polymer ?
#
loop_
_entity_poly.entity_id
_entity_poly.type
_entity_poly.pdbx_seq_one_letter_code
_entity_poly.pdbx_strand_id
1 'polypeptide(L)' 'MRRIPAKIRDKARKIKLLLLDVDGVLTDGGIVMDIRGEEIKRFDVRDEHGIRMLQRAGIRAAFITG' A
#
# COMPACT_ATOMS: atom_id res chain seq x y z
N MET A 1 -0.75 -18.01 -13.46
CA MET A 1 -1.33 -17.40 -12.25
C MET A 1 -1.18 -18.36 -11.07
N ARG A 2 -0.63 -17.90 -9.94
CA ARG A 2 -0.47 -18.73 -8.73
C ARG A 2 -1.82 -18.85 -8.02
N ARG A 3 -2.25 -20.06 -7.67
CA ARG A 3 -3.53 -20.28 -6.97
C ARG A 3 -3.43 -19.77 -5.53
N ILE A 4 -4.30 -18.84 -5.14
CA ILE A 4 -4.39 -18.36 -3.75
C ILE A 4 -5.14 -19.40 -2.91
N PRO A 5 -4.56 -19.90 -1.79
CA PRO A 5 -5.22 -20.84 -0.88
C PRO A 5 -6.59 -20.33 -0.41
N ALA A 6 -7.58 -21.22 -0.28
CA ALA A 6 -8.94 -20.87 0.13
C ALA A 6 -8.95 -20.08 1.45
N LYS A 7 -8.19 -20.55 2.44
CA LYS A 7 -8.03 -19.90 3.74
C LYS A 7 -7.61 -18.42 3.65
N ILE A 8 -6.76 -18.06 2.69
CA ILE A 8 -6.33 -16.66 2.51
C ILE A 8 -7.46 -15.83 1.89
N ARG A 9 -8.14 -16.37 0.86
CA ARG A 9 -9.29 -15.67 0.25
C ARG A 9 -10.41 -15.43 1.25
N ASP A 10 -10.69 -16.41 2.11
CA ASP A 10 -11.77 -16.32 3.09
C ASP A 10 -11.47 -15.28 4.18
N LYS A 11 -10.19 -15.09 4.52
CA LYS A 11 -9.75 -13.96 5.37
C LYS A 11 -9.87 -12.63 4.63
N ALA A 12 -9.36 -12.54 3.40
CA ALA A 12 -9.37 -11.30 2.61
C ALA A 12 -10.78 -10.76 2.36
N ARG A 13 -11.78 -11.65 2.16
CA ARG A 13 -13.19 -11.28 1.99
C ARG A 13 -13.79 -10.48 3.15
N LYS A 14 -13.22 -10.59 4.36
CA LYS A 14 -13.72 -9.91 5.56
C LYS A 14 -13.09 -8.53 5.77
N ILE A 15 -12.09 -8.16 4.96
CA ILE A 15 -11.35 -6.91 5.12
C ILE A 15 -12.27 -5.72 4.78
N LYS A 16 -12.27 -4.73 5.67
CA LYS A 16 -12.98 -3.44 5.51
C LYS A 16 -12.06 -2.22 5.63
N LEU A 17 -10.81 -2.47 6.01
CA LEU A 17 -9.76 -1.47 6.21
C LEU A 17 -8.42 -2.09 5.82
N LEU A 18 -7.68 -1.40 4.96
CA LEU A 18 -6.29 -1.67 4.63
C LEU A 18 -5.41 -0.63 5.32
N LEU A 19 -4.50 -1.08 6.17
CA LEU A 19 -3.46 -0.25 6.78
C LEU A 19 -2.13 -0.62 6.16
N LEU A 20 -1.38 0.37 5.69
CA LEU A 20 -0.11 0.18 5.01
C LEU A 20 0.96 1.00 5.71
N ASP A 21 2.13 0.39 5.86
CA ASP A 21 3.36 1.15 6.10
C ASP A 21 3.78 1.85 4.79
N VAL A 22 4.68 2.82 4.90
CA VAL A 22 5.20 3.58 3.77
C VAL A 22 6.54 3.00 3.33
N ASP A 23 7.56 3.09 4.18
CA ASP A 23 8.93 2.78 3.78
C ASP A 23 9.16 1.27 3.65
N GLY A 24 9.53 0.84 2.44
CA GLY A 24 9.73 -0.58 2.12
C GLY A 24 8.43 -1.36 1.87
N VAL A 25 7.27 -0.70 1.93
CA VAL A 25 5.97 -1.28 1.56
C VAL A 25 5.37 -0.56 0.35
N LEU A 26 5.16 0.75 0.45
CA LEU A 26 4.70 1.59 -0.66
C LEU A 26 5.86 2.25 -1.42
N THR A 27 7.05 2.21 -0.83
CA THR A 27 8.31 2.62 -1.45
C THR A 27 9.26 1.43 -1.53
N ASP A 28 10.36 1.59 -2.25
CA ASP A 28 11.48 0.64 -2.25
C ASP A 28 12.37 0.75 -0.99
N GLY A 29 11.97 1.56 0.00
CA GLY A 29 12.73 1.85 1.21
C GLY A 29 13.85 2.87 1.01
N GLY A 30 14.05 3.37 -0.22
CA GLY A 30 14.99 4.44 -0.51
C GLY A 30 14.44 5.81 -0.12
N ILE A 31 15.32 6.65 0.45
CA ILE A 31 15.04 8.06 0.72
C ILE A 31 16.02 8.89 -0.11
N VAL A 32 15.50 9.79 -0.93
CA VAL A 32 16.31 10.79 -1.64
C VAL A 32 16.25 12.09 -0.85
N MET A 33 17.41 12.61 -0.46
CA MET A 33 17.52 13.90 0.21
C MET A 33 17.89 14.99 -0.80
N ASP A 34 17.18 16.11 -0.78
CA ASP A 34 17.58 17.28 -1.55
C ASP A 34 18.64 18.14 -0.82
N ILE A 35 19.13 19.19 -1.49
CA ILE A 35 20.16 20.08 -0.93
C ILE A 35 19.69 20.94 0.25
N ARG A 36 18.37 20.99 0.49
CA ARG A 36 17.74 21.72 1.60
C ARG A 36 17.40 20.79 2.76
N GLY A 37 17.64 19.48 2.60
CA GLY A 37 17.32 18.45 3.59
C GLY A 37 15.88 17.95 3.48
N GLU A 38 15.18 18.21 2.38
CA GLU A 38 13.83 17.67 2.17
C GLU A 38 13.89 16.20 1.72
N GLU A 39 12.99 15.38 2.26
CA GLU A 39 12.85 13.97 1.90
C GLU A 39 11.95 13.81 0.68
N ILE A 40 12.44 13.09 -0.33
CA ILE A 40 11.69 12.69 -1.51
C ILE A 40 11.57 11.16 -1.49
N LYS A 41 10.33 10.67 -1.50
CA LYS A 41 9.99 9.24 -1.55
C LYS A 41 9.35 8.91 -2.90
N ARG A 42 9.70 7.74 -3.45
CA ARG A 42 9.17 7.25 -4.72
C ARG A 42 8.12 6.17 -4.49
N PHE A 43 6.97 6.32 -5.16
CA PHE A 43 5.83 5.40 -5.10
C PHE A 43 5.54 4.78 -6.48
N ASP A 44 4.91 3.60 -6.53
CA ASP A 44 4.46 2.97 -7.78
C ASP A 44 3.00 3.37 -8.09
N VAL A 45 2.76 3.84 -9.32
CA VAL A 45 1.43 4.27 -9.80
C VAL A 45 0.42 3.12 -9.79
N ARG A 46 0.86 1.87 -9.95
CA ARG A 46 -0.01 0.69 -9.88
C ARG A 46 -0.50 0.45 -8.46
N ASP A 47 0.31 0.74 -7.45
CA ASP A 47 -0.11 0.63 -6.04
C ASP A 47 -1.16 1.69 -5.71
N GLU A 48 -0.96 2.94 -6.17
CA GLU A 48 -1.97 3.99 -6.05
C GLU A 48 -3.29 3.58 -6.73
N HIS A 49 -3.20 3.01 -7.93
CA HIS A 49 -4.38 2.52 -8.65
C HIS A 49 -5.10 1.41 -7.87
N GLY A 50 -4.36 0.44 -7.31
CA GLY A 50 -4.90 -0.63 -6.49
C GLY A 50 -5.62 -0.11 -5.24
N ILE A 51 -5.05 0.87 -4.55
CA ILE A 51 -5.66 1.52 -3.39
C ILE A 51 -6.96 2.23 -3.80
N ARG A 52 -6.96 2.97 -4.91
CA ARG A 52 -8.18 3.61 -5.43
C ARG A 52 -9.27 2.59 -5.80
N MET A 53 -8.90 1.44 -6.36
CA MET A 53 -9.85 0.35 -6.64
C MET A 53 -10.47 -0.21 -5.35
N LEU A 54 -9.68 -0.40 -4.30
CA LEU A 54 -10.17 -0.85 -2.99
C LEU A 54 -11.13 0.18 -2.36
N GLN A 55 -10.79 1.46 -2.42
CA GLN A 55 -11.65 2.55 -1.94
C GLN A 55 -12.99 2.58 -2.70
N ARG A 56 -12.96 2.45 -4.02
CA ARG A 56 -14.18 2.35 -4.86
C ARG A 56 -15.02 1.11 -4.51
N ALA A 57 -14.40 0.02 -4.07
CA ALA A 57 -15.09 -1.17 -3.57
C ALA A 57 -15.57 -1.05 -2.12
N GLY A 58 -15.45 0.12 -1.49
CA GLY A 58 -15.91 0.38 -0.12
C GLY A 58 -14.93 -0.10 0.98
N ILE A 59 -13.69 -0.43 0.61
CA ILE A 59 -12.64 -0.77 1.58
C ILE A 59 -11.85 0.51 1.89
N ARG A 60 -11.84 0.91 3.16
CA ARG A 60 -11.07 2.09 3.58
C ARG A 60 -9.57 1.78 3.51
N ALA A 61 -8.76 2.78 3.22
CA ALA A 61 -7.31 2.67 3.25
C ALA A 61 -6.72 3.82 4.08
N ALA A 62 -5.69 3.53 4.88
CA ALA A 62 -4.92 4.53 5.60
C ALA A 62 -3.45 4.10 5.69
N PHE A 63 -2.57 5.09 5.89
CA PHE A 63 -1.14 4.88 6.04
C PHE A 63 -0.76 5.08 7.51
N ILE A 64 0.10 4.20 8.03
CA ILE A 64 0.66 4.28 9.37
C ILE A 64 2.15 4.00 9.24
N THR A 65 2.97 5.02 9.44
CA THR A 65 4.43 4.94 9.38
C THR A 65 5.04 5.74 10.54
N GLY A 66 6.29 5.43 10.87
CA GLY A 66 7.01 5.95 12.05
C GLY A 66 7.55 7.36 11.89
#